data_AF-A0A537PW80-F1
#
_entry.id   AF-A0A537PW80-F1
#
_cell.length_a   1.000
_cell.length_b   1.000
_cell.length_c   1.000
_cell.angle_alpha   90.00
_cell.angle_beta   90.00
_cell.angle_gamma   90.00
#
_symmetry.space_group_name_H-M   'P 1'
#
loop_
_entity.id
_entity.type
_entity.pdbx_description
1 polymer ?
#
loop_
_entity_poly.entity_id
_entity_poly.type
_entity_poly.pdbx_seq_one_letter_code
_entity_poly.pdbx_strand_id
1 'polypeptide(L)' 'MDGHVECCRYEPSLEDLLADEVMEPVLRSAGLEAQELRDMMFETARRIEDRERQGDWVKQAEPQ' A
#
# COMPACT_ATOMS: atom_id res chain seq x y z
N MET A 1 -5.81 32.35 -17.13
CA MET A 1 -6.15 31.95 -15.75
C MET A 1 -6.39 30.45 -15.79
N ASP A 2 -5.31 29.69 -15.63
CA ASP A 2 -5.35 28.23 -15.54
C ASP A 2 -5.96 27.87 -14.18
N GLY A 3 -7.29 27.71 -14.18
CA GLY A 3 -8.07 27.28 -13.03
C GLY A 3 -7.86 25.81 -12.69
N HIS A 4 -6.60 25.38 -12.54
CA HIS A 4 -6.29 24.11 -11.92
C HIS A 4 -6.56 24.26 -10.42
N VAL A 5 -7.83 24.14 -10.04
CA VAL A 5 -8.19 23.86 -8.66
C VAL A 5 -7.54 22.52 -8.38
N GLU A 6 -6.50 22.51 -7.53
CA GLU A 6 -6.10 21.30 -6.82
C GLU A 6 -7.32 20.86 -6.02
N CYS A 7 -8.25 20.18 -6.68
CA CYS A 7 -9.38 19.56 -6.04
C CYS A 7 -8.78 18.59 -5.03
N CYS A 8 -9.18 18.74 -3.77
CA CYS A 8 -8.72 17.95 -2.65
C CYS A 8 -8.64 16.48 -3.06
N ARG A 9 -7.44 15.97 -3.37
CA ARG A 9 -7.26 14.53 -3.57
C ARG A 9 -7.53 13.89 -2.22
N TYR A 10 -8.68 13.25 -2.13
CA TYR A 10 -8.99 12.44 -0.97
C TYR A 10 -8.10 11.20 -1.05
N GLU A 11 -7.08 11.16 -0.19
CA GLU A 11 -6.21 10.01 -0.01
C GLU A 11 -6.63 9.31 1.30
N PRO A 12 -7.56 8.33 1.23
CA PRO A 12 -7.97 7.59 2.41
C PRO A 12 -6.80 6.78 2.96
N SER A 13 -6.71 6.71 4.29
CA SER A 13 -5.80 5.74 4.92
C SER A 13 -6.27 4.31 4.65
N LEU A 14 -5.39 3.34 4.85
CA LEU A 14 -5.77 1.93 4.76
C LEU A 14 -6.86 1.61 5.78
N GLU A 15 -6.77 2.19 6.97
CA GLU A 15 -7.77 2.04 8.04
C GLU A 15 -9.13 2.60 7.61
N ASP A 16 -9.17 3.76 6.96
CA ASP A 16 -10.42 4.35 6.45
C ASP A 16 -11.05 3.44 5.39
N LEU A 17 -10.24 2.88 4.49
CA LEU A 17 -10.71 1.95 3.48
C LEU A 17 -11.26 0.66 4.10
N LEU A 18 -10.55 0.08 5.08
CA LEU A 18 -10.97 -1.17 5.72
C LEU A 18 -12.21 -1.02 6.61
N ALA A 19 -12.44 0.18 7.15
CA ALA A 19 -13.62 0.51 7.94
C ALA A 19 -14.83 0.89 7.07
N ASP A 20 -14.67 1.05 5.76
CA ASP A 20 -15.75 1.42 4.85
C ASP A 20 -16.79 0.29 4.74
N GLU A 21 -18.06 0.65 4.89
CA GLU A 21 -19.21 -0.27 4.79
C GLU A 21 -19.27 -0.98 3.43
N VAL A 22 -18.75 -0.36 2.37
CA VAL A 22 -18.69 -0.99 1.04
C VAL A 22 -17.56 -2.01 0.91
N MET A 23 -16.54 -1.95 1.76
CA MET A 23 -15.37 -2.83 1.68
C MET A 23 -15.62 -4.18 2.35
N GLU A 24 -16.41 -4.23 3.41
CA GLU A 24 -16.78 -5.49 4.08
C GLU A 24 -17.34 -6.57 3.12
N PRO A 25 -18.36 -6.30 2.26
CA PRO A 25 -18.85 -7.30 1.32
C PRO A 25 -17.82 -7.68 0.24
N VAL A 26 -16.94 -6.76 -0.16
CA VAL A 26 -15.88 -7.03 -1.14
C VAL A 26 -14.89 -8.03 -0.56
N LEU A 27 -14.40 -7.79 0.66
CA LEU A 27 -13.48 -8.67 1.36
C LEU A 27 -14.08 -10.06 1.56
N ARG A 28 -15.35 -10.12 2.01
CA ARG A 28 -16.08 -11.38 2.15
C ARG A 28 -16.20 -12.15 0.83
N SER A 29 -16.45 -11.45 -0.28
CA SER A 29 -16.53 -12.08 -1.61
C SER A 29 -15.21 -12.71 -2.06
N ALA A 30 -14.09 -12.16 -1.59
CA ALA A 30 -12.74 -12.68 -1.80
C ALA A 30 -12.33 -13.74 -0.76
N GLY A 31 -13.19 -14.04 0.23
CA GLY A 31 -12.89 -14.96 1.33
C GLY A 31 -11.83 -14.41 2.30
N LEU A 32 -11.77 -13.09 2.46
CA LEU A 32 -10.81 -12.40 3.31
C LEU A 32 -11.53 -11.59 4.39
N GLU A 33 -10.91 -11.52 5.56
CA GLU A 33 -11.24 -10.55 6.61
C GLU A 33 -10.38 -9.28 6.47
N ALA A 34 -10.86 -8.15 6.99
CA ALA A 34 -10.14 -6.86 6.91
C ALA A 34 -8.74 -6.91 7.53
N GLN A 35 -8.59 -7.63 8.65
CA GLN A 35 -7.30 -7.81 9.31
C GLN A 35 -6.34 -8.65 8.46
N GLU A 36 -6.83 -9.67 7.76
CA GLU A 36 -5.99 -10.50 6.88
C GLU A 36 -5.45 -9.69 5.71
N LEU A 37 -6.27 -8.83 5.10
CA LEU A 37 -5.81 -7.93 4.04
C LEU A 37 -4.74 -6.95 4.57
N ARG A 38 -4.97 -6.36 5.75
CA ARG A 38 -4.02 -5.45 6.38
C ARG A 38 -2.65 -6.11 6.59
N ASP A 39 -2.65 -7.32 7.14
CA ASP A 39 -1.41 -8.06 7.41
C ASP A 39 -0.67 -8.40 6.12
N MET A 40 -1.40 -8.82 5.08
CA MET A 40 -0.81 -9.08 3.75
C MET A 40 -0.19 -7.83 3.12
N MET A 41 -0.84 -6.67 3.24
CA MET A 41 -0.31 -5.41 2.71
C MET A 41 0.96 -4.98 3.45
N PHE A 42 0.96 -5.10 4.79
CA PHE A 42 2.13 -4.79 5.60
C PHE A 42 3.30 -5.71 5.29
N GLU A 43 3.05 -7.02 5.15
CA GLU A 43 4.07 -7.98 4.76
C GLU A 43 4.63 -7.68 3.36
N THR A 44 3.75 -7.31 2.42
CA THR A 44 4.14 -6.97 1.05
C THR A 44 5.01 -5.72 1.02
N ALA A 45 4.62 -4.66 1.76
CA ALA A 45 5.41 -3.45 1.89
C ALA A 45 6.81 -3.75 2.46
N ARG A 46 6.87 -4.53 3.54
CA ARG A 46 8.13 -4.97 4.14
C ARG A 46 9.01 -5.73 3.14
N ARG A 47 8.44 -6.66 2.36
CA ARG A 47 9.19 -7.41 1.34
C ARG A 47 9.74 -6.49 0.24
N ILE A 48 9.00 -5.46 -0.14
CA ILE A 48 9.46 -4.45 -1.11
C ILE A 48 10.62 -3.66 -0.51
N GLU A 49 10.48 -3.14 0.70
CA GLU A 49 11.55 -2.41 1.40
C GLU A 49 12.82 -3.27 1.59
N ASP A 50 12.64 -4.54 1.95
CA ASP A 50 13.74 -5.50 2.09
C ASP A 50 14.46 -5.73 0.75
N ARG A 51 13.70 -5.83 -0.36
CA ARG A 51 14.24 -5.99 -1.71
C ARG A 51 14.96 -4.73 -2.20
N GLU A 52 14.40 -3.54 -1.96
CA GLU A 52 15.03 -2.27 -2.30
C GLU A 52 16.35 -2.11 -1.55
N ARG A 53 16.34 -2.40 -0.25
CA ARG A 53 17.55 -2.42 0.57
C ARG A 53 18.58 -3.38 -0.03
N GLN A 54 18.22 -4.62 -0.31
CA GLN A 54 19.14 -5.62 -0.91
C GLN A 54 19.66 -5.19 -2.29
N GLY A 55 18.83 -4.58 -3.14
CA GLY A 55 19.25 -4.04 -4.44
C GLY A 55 20.24 -2.88 -4.30
N ASP A 56 20.10 -2.08 -3.25
CA ASP A 56 21.03 -0.99 -2.94
C ASP A 56 22.39 -1.50 -2.42
N TRP A 57 22.38 -2.56 -1.60
CA TRP A 57 23.61 -3.25 -1.16
C TRP A 57 24.39 -3.88 -2.32
N VAL A 58 23.70 -4.44 -3.32
CA VAL A 58 24.35 -5.02 -4.51
C VAL A 58 25.02 -3.95 -5.37
N LYS A 59 24.40 -2.76 -5.52
CA LYS A 59 24.99 -1.63 -6.25
C LYS A 59 26.21 -1.01 -5.55
N GLN A 60 26.23 -1.03 -4.21
CA GLN A 60 27.36 -0.54 -3.42
C GLN A 60 28.55 -1.51 -3.38
N ALA A 61 28.36 -2.77 -3.78
CA ALA A 61 29.39 -3.80 -3.77
C ALA A 61 30.16 -3.97 -5.11
N GLU A 62 29.85 -3.19 -6.14
CA GLU A 62 30.65 -3.14 -7.37
C GLU A 62 31.87 -2.21 -7.17
N PRO A 63 33.12 -2.75 -7.16
CA PRO A 63 34.31 -1.92 -7.19
C PRO A 63 34.50 -1.36 -8.59
N GLN A 64 34.69 -0.03 -8.68
CA GLN A 64 35.08 0.70 -9.90
C GLN A 64 36.45 0.27 -10.41
#